data_AF-A0A7C1PF43-F1
#
_entry.id   AF-A0A7C1PF43-F1
#
_cell.length_a   1.000
_cell.length_b   1.000
_cell.length_c   1.000
_cell.angle_alpha   90.00
_cell.angle_beta   90.00
_cell.angle_gamma   90.00
#
_symmetry.space_group_name_H-M   'P 1'
#
loop_
_entity.id
_entity.type
_entity.pdbx_description
1 polymer ?
#
loop_
_entity_poly.entity_id
_entity_poly.type
_entity_poly.pdbx_seq_one_letter_code
_entity_poly.pdbx_strand_id
1 'polypeptide(L)'
;MSNTIRLKVPKLVDEPAIGSLCCAVLAEDFITDELMAISGVQAVVVEPVAGLVSITFDPDQTNISAIRARLSWLHYPAEEDAD
;
A
#
# COMPACT_ATOMS: atom_id res chain seq x y z
N MET A 1 14.59 6.57 12.48
CA MET A 1 13.40 7.07 13.23
C MET A 1 12.18 6.66 12.44
N SER A 2 11.11 6.13 13.02
CA SER A 2 10.00 5.63 12.20
C SER A 2 8.93 6.70 11.99
N ASN A 3 8.51 6.91 10.74
CA ASN A 3 7.41 7.77 10.36
C ASN A 3 6.24 6.92 9.86
N THR A 4 5.01 7.30 10.21
CA THR A 4 3.80 6.60 9.77
C THR A 4 2.95 7.54 8.93
N ILE A 5 2.58 7.09 7.74
CA ILE A 5 1.68 7.81 6.83
C ILE A 5 0.43 6.99 6.58
N ARG A 6 -0.67 7.69 6.27
CA ARG A 6 -1.91 7.08 5.80
C ARG A 6 -2.22 7.59 4.41
N LEU A 7 -2.51 6.67 3.49
CA LEU A 7 -2.78 6.96 2.10
C LEU A 7 -4.15 6.41 1.72
N LYS A 8 -4.88 7.18 0.91
CA LYS A 8 -6.13 6.76 0.27
C LYS A 8 -5.79 5.96 -0.98
N VAL A 9 -6.32 4.75 -1.06
CA VAL A 9 -6.17 3.83 -2.19
C VAL A 9 -7.58 3.39 -2.59
N PRO A 10 -8.36 4.25 -3.26
CA PRO A 10 -9.79 4.02 -3.53
C PRO A 10 -10.04 2.73 -4.30
N LYS A 11 -9.08 2.33 -5.16
CA LYS A 11 -9.17 1.12 -5.96
C LYS A 11 -9.22 -0.18 -5.14
N LEU A 12 -8.75 -0.16 -3.89
CA LEU A 12 -8.92 -1.31 -2.99
C LEU A 12 -10.38 -1.63 -2.69
N VAL A 13 -11.26 -0.63 -2.74
CA VAL A 13 -12.70 -0.81 -2.52
C VAL A 13 -13.36 -1.47 -3.73
N ASP A 14 -12.99 -1.04 -4.93
CA ASP A 14 -13.49 -1.60 -6.20
C ASP A 14 -12.92 -3.00 -6.49
N GLU A 15 -11.62 -3.19 -6.23
CA GLU A 15 -10.87 -4.40 -6.60
C GLU A 15 -10.07 -4.94 -5.39
N PRO A 16 -10.73 -5.57 -4.40
CA PRO A 16 -10.08 -6.07 -3.18
C PRO A 16 -9.30 -7.39 -3.40
N ALA A 17 -9.36 -7.98 -4.58
CA ALA A 17 -8.64 -9.21 -4.93
C ALA A 17 -7.96 -9.06 -6.30
N ILE A 18 -6.74 -9.57 -6.39
CA ILE A 18 -5.94 -9.61 -7.62
C ILE A 18 -5.96 -11.05 -8.15
N GLY A 19 -6.44 -11.21 -9.38
CA GLY A 19 -6.40 -12.49 -10.09
C GLY A 19 -7.75 -12.91 -10.70
N SER A 20 -7.69 -13.86 -11.63
CA SER A 20 -8.86 -14.46 -12.27
C SER A 20 -9.07 -15.89 -11.77
N LEU A 21 -10.31 -16.21 -11.33
CA LEU A 21 -11.00 -17.51 -11.16
C LEU A 21 -10.29 -18.76 -10.58
N CYS A 22 -8.97 -18.89 -10.58
CA CYS A 22 -8.23 -20.06 -10.08
C CYS A 22 -7.25 -19.74 -8.95
N CYS A 23 -6.77 -18.50 -8.83
CA CYS A 23 -5.81 -18.08 -7.79
C CYS A 23 -6.09 -16.63 -7.37
N ALA A 24 -7.24 -16.37 -6.75
CA ALA A 24 -7.52 -15.05 -6.20
C ALA A 24 -6.57 -14.80 -5.02
N VAL A 25 -5.66 -13.84 -5.17
CA VAL A 25 -4.82 -13.32 -4.08
C VAL A 25 -5.52 -12.08 -3.54
N LEU A 26 -5.58 -11.92 -2.22
CA LEU A 26 -6.13 -10.70 -1.64
C LEU A 26 -5.20 -9.54 -2.02
N ALA A 27 -5.77 -8.43 -2.49
CA ALA A 27 -4.99 -7.23 -2.80
C ALA A 27 -4.21 -6.75 -1.57
N GLU A 28 -4.77 -6.93 -0.37
CA GLU A 28 -4.11 -6.72 0.91
C GLU A 28 -2.79 -7.48 1.04
N ASP A 29 -2.80 -8.79 0.81
CA ASP A 29 -1.62 -9.64 0.99
C ASP A 29 -0.53 -9.27 -0.03
N PHE A 30 -0.93 -9.08 -1.29
CA PHE A 30 -0.03 -8.66 -2.36
C PHE A 30 0.60 -7.28 -2.13
N ILE A 31 -0.21 -6.28 -1.75
CA ILE A 31 0.29 -4.92 -1.47
C ILE A 31 1.21 -4.95 -0.25
N THR A 32 0.87 -5.73 0.78
CA THR A 32 1.69 -5.86 1.98
C THR A 32 3.06 -6.44 1.65
N ASP A 33 3.12 -7.56 0.92
CA ASP A 33 4.39 -8.20 0.52
C ASP A 33 5.27 -7.25 -0.31
N GLU A 34 4.67 -6.61 -1.30
CA GLU A 34 5.37 -5.71 -2.23
C GLU A 34 5.88 -4.42 -1.57
N LEU A 35 5.17 -3.89 -0.58
CA LEU A 35 5.61 -2.73 0.20
C LEU A 35 6.62 -3.11 1.27
N MET A 36 6.47 -4.26 1.93
CA MET A 36 7.44 -4.78 2.89
C MET A 36 8.78 -5.13 2.24
N ALA A 37 8.80 -5.39 0.92
CA ALA A 37 10.02 -5.57 0.14
C ALA A 37 10.83 -4.26 -0.07
N ILE A 38 10.24 -3.09 0.18
CA ILE A 38 10.94 -1.80 0.08
C ILE A 38 11.85 -1.63 1.30
N SER A 39 13.16 -1.42 1.06
CA SER A 39 14.10 -1.10 2.13
C SER A 39 13.66 0.14 2.90
N GLY A 40 13.60 0.03 4.23
CA GLY A 40 13.13 1.10 5.12
C GLY A 40 11.65 1.03 5.46
N VAL A 41 10.83 0.24 4.76
CA VAL A 41 9.46 -0.06 5.23
C VAL A 41 9.54 -1.04 6.39
N GLN A 42 8.84 -0.72 7.48
CA GLN A 42 8.88 -1.47 8.73
C GLN A 42 7.54 -2.16 9.04
N ALA A 43 6.43 -1.52 8.66
CA ALA A 43 5.09 -2.09 8.81
C ALA A 43 4.15 -1.55 7.74
N VAL A 44 3.19 -2.38 7.34
CA VAL A 44 2.13 -2.04 6.39
C VAL A 44 0.83 -2.59 6.95
N VAL A 45 -0.21 -1.76 6.97
CA VAL A 45 -1.58 -2.15 7.35
C VAL A 45 -2.49 -1.72 6.21
N VAL A 46 -3.11 -2.67 5.54
CA VAL A 46 -4.07 -2.42 4.46
C VAL A 46 -5.48 -2.58 5.02
N GLU A 47 -6.34 -1.62 4.72
CA GLU A 47 -7.75 -1.63 5.08
C GLU A 47 -8.58 -1.62 3.79
N PRO A 48 -8.77 -2.78 3.13
CA PRO A 48 -9.34 -2.83 1.78
C PRO A 48 -10.79 -2.29 1.73
N VAL A 49 -11.57 -2.54 2.78
CA VAL A 49 -12.96 -2.05 2.91
C VAL A 49 -13.02 -0.53 3.03
N ALA A 50 -12.03 0.08 3.68
CA ALA A 50 -11.96 1.53 3.84
C ALA A 50 -11.24 2.21 2.66
N GLY A 51 -10.55 1.44 1.81
CA GLY A 51 -9.69 1.98 0.76
C GLY A 51 -8.49 2.73 1.32
N LEU A 52 -7.92 2.27 2.44
CA LEU A 52 -6.83 2.96 3.14
C LEU A 52 -5.62 2.04 3.29
N VAL A 53 -4.43 2.62 3.23
CA VAL A 53 -3.17 1.93 3.55
C VAL A 53 -2.37 2.80 4.51
N SER A 54 -2.00 2.22 5.65
CA SER A 54 -1.09 2.83 6.61
C SER A 54 0.28 2.20 6.48
N ILE A 55 1.32 3.02 6.30
CA ILE A 55 2.70 2.55 6.12
C ILE A 55 3.58 3.21 7.17
N THR A 56 4.30 2.39 7.93
CA THR A 56 5.39 2.84 8.81
C THR A 56 6.72 2.59 8.11
N PHE A 57 7.52 3.63 7.95
CA PHE A 57 8.81 3.57 7.26
C PHE A 57 9.88 4.44 7.92
N ASP A 58 11.13 4.14 7.65
CA ASP A 58 12.30 4.92 8.06
C ASP A 58 12.60 5.98 6.97
N PRO A 59 12.47 7.29 7.26
CA PRO A 59 12.60 8.36 6.27
C PRO A 59 14.04 8.56 5.78
N ASP A 60 15.02 8.00 6.49
CA ASP A 60 16.42 7.98 6.07
C ASP A 60 16.70 6.93 4.96
N GLN A 61 15.81 5.94 4.81
CA GLN A 61 15.95 4.85 3.83
C GLN A 61 14.91 4.88 2.71
N THR A 62 13.70 5.35 2.97
CA THR A 62 12.63 5.47 1.98
C THR A 62 11.76 6.70 2.23
N ASN A 63 10.89 7.02 1.29
CA ASN A 63 10.01 8.18 1.40
C ASN A 63 8.63 7.92 0.77
N ILE A 64 7.71 8.85 1.02
CA ILE A 64 6.33 8.80 0.56
C ILE A 64 6.26 8.66 -0.97
N SER A 65 7.09 9.37 -1.71
CA SER A 65 7.10 9.33 -3.17
C SER A 65 7.47 7.94 -3.71
N ALA A 66 8.44 7.26 -3.09
CA ALA A 66 8.82 5.89 -3.45
C ALA A 66 7.69 4.89 -3.16
N ILE A 67 7.04 5.02 -1.99
CA ILE A 67 5.89 4.19 -1.60
C ILE A 67 4.72 4.38 -2.58
N ARG A 68 4.38 5.63 -2.91
CA ARG A 68 3.31 5.95 -3.88
C ARG A 68 3.65 5.45 -5.29
N ALA A 69 4.90 5.56 -5.71
CA ALA A 69 5.35 5.04 -7.00
C ALA A 69 5.20 3.51 -7.05
N ARG A 70 5.53 2.78 -5.97
CA ARG A 70 5.31 1.33 -5.89
C ARG A 70 3.84 0.99 -5.96
N LEU A 71 2.99 1.63 -5.16
CA LEU A 71 1.54 1.44 -5.17
C LEU A 71 0.92 1.67 -6.56
N SER A 72 1.34 2.74 -7.25
CA SER A 72 0.93 3.02 -8.64
C SER A 72 1.37 1.93 -9.62
N TRP A 73 2.60 1.40 -9.47
CA TRP A 73 3.09 0.29 -10.29
C TRP A 73 2.29 -1.01 -10.08
N LEU A 74 1.79 -1.24 -8.86
CA LEU A 74 0.87 -2.35 -8.55
C LEU A 74 -0.56 -2.11 -9.07
N HIS A 75 -0.78 -1.04 -9.82
CA HIS A 75 -2.09 -0.55 -10.26
C HIS A 75 -3.02 -0.11 -9.12
N TYR A 76 -2.51 0.18 -7.92
CA TYR A 76 -3.26 0.72 -6.78
C TYR A 76 -2.79 2.15 -6.47
N PRO A 77 -3.14 3.15 -7.30
CA PRO A 77 -2.65 4.51 -7.10
C PRO A 77 -3.08 5.06 -5.74
N ALA A 78 -2.13 5.70 -5.06
CA ALA A 78 -2.31 6.22 -3.72
C ALA A 78 -2.33 7.75 -3.72
N GLU A 79 -3.33 8.30 -3.01
CA GLU A 79 -3.57 9.72 -2.80
C GLU A 79 -3.25 10.06 -1.35
N GLU A 80 -2.76 11.27 -1.12
CA GLU A 80 -2.62 11.75 0.26
C GLU A 80 -4.00 11.90 0.88
N ASP A 81 -4.14 11.46 2.11
CA ASP A 81 -5.33 11.74 2.90
C ASP A 81 -5.29 13.23 3.26
N ALA A 82 -5.79 14.07 2.34
CA ALA A 82 -6.04 15.47 2.60
C ALA A 82 -7.22 15.55 3.58
N ASP A 83 -6.91 15.61 4.87
CA ASP A 83 -7.80 16.16 5.90
C ASP A 83 -7.57 17.67 6.00
#